data_AF-A0AAW1JYJ7-F1
#
_entry.id   AF-A0AAW1JYJ7-F1
#
_cell.length_a   1.000
_cell.length_b   1.000
_cell.length_c   1.000
_cell.angle_alpha   90.00
_cell.angle_beta   90.00
_cell.angle_gamma   90.00
#
_symmetry.space_group_name_H-M   'P 1'
#
loop_
_entity.id
_entity.type
_entity.pdbx_description
1 polymer ?
#
loop_
_entity_poly.entity_id
_entity_poly.type
_entity_poly.pdbx_seq_one_letter_code
_entity_poly.pdbx_strand_id
1 'polypeptide(L)'
;MITIHVSYSGKKPQRVQTRLFNNDTLQSIKAELSQVQWYEVTKLKDINVSYYKFVQILASLIDKHAKMRVITERNGRRNWLTPELKMQFQIKRQLYEGVISGRINKGLYNTFCANLKQKIDEKKKRCLLQLYRKFNE
;
A
#
# COMPACT_ATOMS: atom_id res chain seq x y z
N MET A 1 -5.26 -2.28 -4.27
CA MET A 1 -4.45 -1.20 -3.68
C MET A 1 -3.80 -0.45 -4.84
N ILE A 2 -4.40 0.66 -5.28
CA ILE A 2 -3.84 1.48 -6.36
C ILE A 2 -3.41 2.79 -5.72
N THR A 3 -2.10 2.96 -5.59
CA THR A 3 -1.48 4.26 -5.34
C THR A 3 -0.49 4.44 -6.48
N ILE A 4 -0.89 5.19 -7.50
CA ILE A 4 0.02 5.64 -8.55
C ILE A 4 0.56 6.99 -8.10
N HIS A 5 1.82 7.02 -7.71
CA HIS A 5 2.61 8.24 -7.74
C HIS A 5 3.98 7.92 -8.34
N VAL A 6 4.17 8.34 -9.59
CA VAL A 6 5.46 8.43 -10.24
C VAL A 6 5.98 9.84 -10.00
N SER A 7 7.05 9.98 -9.23
CA SER A 7 7.89 11.18 -9.27
C SER A 7 9.26 10.90 -8.67
N TYR A 8 10.27 10.78 -9.53
CA TYR A 8 11.68 10.92 -9.17
C TYR A 8 12.04 12.41 -9.26
N SER A 9 12.44 13.01 -8.14
CA SER A 9 13.57 13.95 -7.96
C SER A 9 13.33 14.85 -6.75
N GLY A 10 14.41 15.21 -6.04
CA GLY A 10 14.41 16.27 -5.03
C GLY A 10 14.86 15.82 -3.63
N LYS A 11 16.00 16.36 -3.19
CA LYS A 11 16.64 16.17 -1.87
C LYS A 11 15.84 16.76 -0.69
N LYS A 12 14.61 17.25 -0.88
CA LYS A 12 13.82 17.93 0.14
C LYS A 12 12.67 17.03 0.63
N PRO A 13 12.31 17.08 1.93
CA PRO A 13 11.12 16.41 2.44
C PRO A 13 9.90 16.87 1.64
N GLN A 14 9.09 15.93 1.15
CA GLN A 14 7.87 16.25 0.43
C GLN A 14 6.68 16.09 1.37
N ARG A 15 5.74 17.05 1.30
CA ARG A 15 4.45 16.94 1.98
C ARG A 15 3.55 16.09 1.09
N VAL A 16 3.20 14.90 1.56
CA VAL A 16 2.33 13.96 0.84
C VAL A 16 1.00 13.91 1.57
N GLN A 17 -0.09 14.07 0.83
CA GLN A 17 -1.43 13.83 1.35
C GLN A 17 -1.71 12.33 1.34
N THR A 18 -2.05 11.78 2.50
CA THR A 18 -2.32 10.36 2.68
C THR A 18 -3.51 10.11 3.59
N ARG A 19 -4.01 8.88 3.59
CA ARG A 19 -5.04 8.40 4.51
C ARG A 19 -4.51 7.18 5.25
N LEU A 20 -4.79 7.09 6.54
CA LEU A 20 -4.42 5.93 7.34
C LEU A 20 -5.56 4.91 7.31
N PHE A 21 -5.27 3.71 6.82
CA PHE A 21 -6.20 2.57 6.86
C PHE A 21 -5.67 1.52 7.85
N ASN A 22 -5.83 1.78 9.15
CA ASN A 22 -5.55 0.79 10.18
C ASN A 22 -6.77 -0.14 10.38
N ASN A 23 -6.61 -1.21 11.17
CA ASN A 23 -7.67 -2.20 11.36
C ASN A 23 -8.95 -1.57 11.94
N ASP A 24 -8.82 -0.68 12.92
CA ASP A 24 -9.97 -0.01 13.55
C ASP A 24 -10.75 0.82 12.54
N THR A 25 -10.05 1.63 11.72
CA THR A 25 -10.65 2.43 10.64
C THR A 25 -11.38 1.53 9.64
N LEU A 26 -10.78 0.40 9.27
CA LEU A 26 -11.38 -0.55 8.35
C LEU A 26 -12.62 -1.24 8.96
N GLN A 27 -12.60 -1.57 10.25
CA GLN A 27 -13.78 -2.12 10.95
C GLN A 27 -14.90 -1.09 11.05
N SER A 28 -14.60 0.18 11.34
CA SER A 28 -15.59 1.26 11.38
C SER A 28 -16.23 1.50 10.01
N ILE A 29 -15.41 1.55 8.94
CA ILE A 29 -15.93 1.65 7.57
C ILE A 29 -16.82 0.45 7.24
N LYS A 30 -16.37 -0.78 7.56
CA LYS A 30 -17.14 -1.99 7.30
C LYS A 30 -18.48 -1.99 8.03
N ALA A 31 -18.49 -1.60 9.30
CA ALA A 31 -19.69 -1.54 10.12
C ALA A 31 -20.73 -0.59 9.53
N GLU A 32 -20.33 0.61 9.12
CA GLU A 32 -21.25 1.58 8.50
C GLU A 32 -21.65 1.19 7.08
N LEU A 33 -20.75 0.59 6.31
CA LEU A 33 -21.05 0.09 4.96
C LEU A 33 -22.16 -0.97 4.97
N SER A 34 -22.20 -1.81 6.02
CA SER A 34 -23.25 -2.81 6.23
C SER A 34 -24.61 -2.21 6.60
N GLN A 35 -24.66 -0.95 7.04
CA GLN A 35 -25.90 -0.25 7.39
C GLN A 35 -26.47 0.56 6.22
N VAL A 36 -25.73 0.71 5.12
CA VAL A 36 -26.16 1.44 3.93
C VAL A 36 -27.32 0.69 3.25
N GLN A 37 -28.39 1.42 2.95
CA GLN A 37 -29.54 0.91 2.20
C GLN A 37 -29.25 0.83 0.70
N TRP A 38 -28.46 -0.16 0.27
CA TRP A 38 -28.02 -0.32 -1.12
C TRP A 38 -29.17 -0.44 -2.13
N TYR A 39 -30.32 -0.93 -1.70
CA TYR A 39 -31.53 -0.99 -2.53
C TYR A 39 -31.95 0.38 -3.09
N GLU A 40 -31.75 1.46 -2.32
CA GLU A 40 -32.08 2.82 -2.79
C GLU A 40 -31.14 3.31 -3.89
N VAL A 41 -29.91 2.77 -3.93
CA VAL A 41 -28.91 3.10 -4.95
C VAL A 41 -29.21 2.32 -6.23
N THR A 42 -29.60 1.05 -6.12
CA THR A 42 -29.85 0.17 -7.27
C THR A 42 -31.22 0.37 -7.91
N LYS A 43 -32.20 0.95 -7.20
CA LYS A 43 -33.53 1.26 -7.73
C LYS A 43 -33.55 2.47 -8.68
N LEU A 44 -32.46 3.25 -8.73
CA LEU A 44 -32.36 4.41 -9.60
C LEU A 44 -32.42 3.99 -11.07
N LYS A 45 -33.32 4.62 -11.84
CA LYS A 45 -33.51 4.31 -13.27
C LYS A 45 -32.31 4.69 -14.13
N ASP A 46 -31.57 5.72 -13.73
CA ASP A 46 -30.38 6.18 -14.42
C ASP A 46 -29.12 5.54 -13.80
N ILE A 47 -28.42 4.76 -14.63
CA ILE A 47 -27.19 4.05 -14.25
C ILE A 47 -26.09 5.03 -13.82
N ASN A 48 -25.98 6.19 -14.48
CA ASN A 48 -24.97 7.19 -14.14
C ASN A 48 -25.26 7.77 -12.76
N VAL A 49 -26.52 8.10 -12.48
CA VAL A 49 -26.94 8.62 -11.16
C VAL A 49 -26.72 7.58 -10.07
N SER A 50 -27.04 6.31 -10.36
CA SER A 50 -26.75 5.18 -9.44
C SER A 50 -25.26 5.07 -9.12
N TYR A 51 -24.42 5.12 -10.15
CA TYR A 51 -22.97 5.09 -10.00
C TYR A 51 -22.44 6.29 -9.19
N TYR A 52 -22.89 7.51 -9.49
CA TYR A 52 -22.50 8.69 -8.73
C TYR A 52 -22.88 8.58 -7.25
N LYS A 53 -24.09 8.10 -6.96
CA LYS A 53 -24.55 7.93 -5.58
C LYS A 53 -23.77 6.85 -4.84
N PHE A 54 -23.43 5.75 -5.52
CA PHE A 54 -22.52 4.73 -4.99
C PHE A 54 -21.15 5.31 -4.62
N VAL A 55 -20.53 6.05 -5.54
CA VAL A 55 -19.21 6.68 -5.31
C VAL A 55 -19.29 7.69 -4.17
N GLN A 56 -20.35 8.50 -4.12
CA GLN A 56 -20.55 9.50 -3.08
C GLN A 56 -20.67 8.86 -1.68
N ILE A 57 -21.42 7.77 -1.55
CA ILE A 57 -21.54 7.04 -0.29
C ILE A 57 -20.18 6.53 0.16
N LEU A 58 -19.42 5.88 -0.73
CA LEU A 58 -18.07 5.39 -0.40
C LEU A 58 -17.11 6.52 -0.03
N ALA A 59 -17.11 7.61 -0.79
CA ALA A 59 -16.26 8.76 -0.51
C ALA A 59 -16.57 9.35 0.87
N SER A 60 -17.86 9.50 1.21
CA SER A 60 -18.29 10.02 2.51
C SER A 60 -17.84 9.15 3.68
N LEU A 61 -17.95 7.83 3.56
CA LEU A 61 -17.47 6.87 4.57
C LEU A 61 -15.94 6.94 4.74
N ILE A 62 -15.21 7.02 3.63
CA ILE A 62 -13.75 7.15 3.64
C ILE A 62 -13.34 8.49 4.24
N ASP A 63 -14.03 9.59 3.95
CA ASP A 63 -13.75 10.91 4.52
C ASP A 63 -14.04 10.99 6.01
N LYS A 64 -15.11 10.33 6.46
CA LYS A 64 -15.49 10.26 7.87
C LYS A 64 -14.46 9.50 8.71
N HIS A 65 -14.07 8.30 8.28
CA HIS A 65 -13.25 7.39 9.07
C HIS A 65 -11.75 7.49 8.77
N ALA A 66 -11.39 7.69 7.50
CA ALA A 66 -10.01 7.76 7.03
C ALA A 66 -9.67 9.19 6.56
N LYS A 67 -9.73 10.15 7.50
CA LYS A 67 -9.45 11.57 7.22
C LYS A 67 -8.10 11.75 6.51
N MET A 68 -8.09 12.66 5.54
CA MET A 68 -6.86 13.04 4.84
C MET A 68 -5.89 13.72 5.81
N ARG A 69 -4.62 13.30 5.78
CA ARG A 69 -3.54 13.85 6.60
C ARG A 69 -2.37 14.19 5.72
N VAL A 70 -1.71 15.30 6.01
CA VAL A 70 -0.44 15.65 5.36
C VAL A 70 0.68 15.03 6.19
N ILE A 71 1.39 14.07 5.61
CA ILE A 71 2.62 13.54 6.20
C ILE A 71 3.81 14.18 5.50
N THR A 72 4.84 14.49 6.29
CA THR A 72 6.13 14.88 5.72
C THR A 72 6.91 13.60 5.46
N GLU A 73 6.95 13.16 4.21
CA GLU A 73 7.78 12.03 3.83
C GLU A 73 9.23 12.52 3.71
N ARG A 74 10.08 12.05 4.61
CA ARG A 74 11.52 12.20 4.44
C ARG A 74 11.91 11.33 3.26
N ASN A 75 12.27 11.95 2.15
CA ASN A 75 12.91 11.30 1.01
C ASN A 75 14.34 10.86 1.39
N GLY A 76 14.46 9.98 2.37
CA GLY A 76 15.67 9.20 2.56
C GLY A 76 15.81 8.32 1.33
N ARG A 77 16.86 8.54 0.52
CA ARG A 77 17.15 7.64 -0.59
C ARG A 77 17.21 6.23 0.00
N ARG A 78 16.28 5.35 -0.41
CA ARG A 78 16.32 3.93 -0.07
C ARG A 78 17.46 3.29 -0.85
N ASN A 79 18.70 3.64 -0.53
CA ASN A 79 19.91 3.14 -1.17
C ASN A 79 20.02 1.61 -1.03
N TRP A 80 19.35 1.03 -0.02
CA TRP A 80 19.22 -0.41 0.14
C TRP A 80 18.26 -1.07 -0.88
N LEU A 81 17.35 -0.31 -1.51
CA LEU A 81 16.35 -0.82 -2.44
C LEU A 81 16.92 -0.90 -3.87
N THR A 82 17.73 -1.93 -4.09
CA THR A 82 18.34 -2.26 -5.39
C THR A 82 17.30 -2.71 -6.45
N PRO A 83 17.60 -2.60 -7.77
CA PRO A 83 16.76 -3.16 -8.83
C PRO A 83 16.44 -4.65 -8.66
N GLU A 84 17.42 -5.44 -8.19
CA GLU A 84 17.25 -6.87 -7.88
C GLU A 84 16.15 -7.10 -6.84
N LEU A 85 16.15 -6.32 -5.76
CA LEU A 85 15.09 -6.40 -4.74
C LEU A 85 13.73 -5.99 -5.30
N LYS A 86 13.67 -4.98 -6.18
CA LYS A 86 12.41 -4.60 -6.85
C LYS A 86 11.83 -5.75 -7.68
N MET A 87 12.68 -6.46 -8.43
CA MET A 87 12.27 -7.66 -9.17
C MET A 87 11.77 -8.76 -8.23
N GLN A 88 12.45 -9.00 -7.10
CA GLN A 88 12.01 -9.98 -6.11
C GLN A 88 10.64 -9.62 -5.48
N PHE A 89 10.32 -8.33 -5.31
CA PHE A 89 8.99 -7.91 -4.88
C PHE A 89 7.91 -8.18 -5.94
N GLN A 90 8.22 -8.02 -7.23
CA GLN A 90 7.30 -8.39 -8.31
C GLN A 90 7.05 -9.89 -8.33
N ILE A 91 8.11 -10.70 -8.19
CA ILE A 91 8.01 -12.17 -8.08
C ILE A 91 7.17 -12.54 -6.85
N LYS A 92 7.40 -11.91 -5.70
CA LYS A 92 6.59 -12.14 -4.48
C LYS A 92 5.09 -11.97 -4.77
N ARG A 93 4.73 -10.92 -5.49
CA ARG A 93 3.34 -10.64 -5.86
C ARG A 93 2.77 -11.75 -6.75
N GLN A 94 3.48 -12.15 -7.79
CA GLN A 94 3.06 -13.25 -8.68
C GLN A 94 2.88 -14.55 -7.91
N LEU A 95 3.80 -14.86 -6.98
CA LEU A 95 3.69 -16.03 -6.13
C LEU A 95 2.45 -15.95 -5.22
N TYR A 96 2.16 -14.79 -4.64
CA TYR A 96 0.97 -14.58 -3.82
C TYR A 96 -0.33 -14.78 -4.61
N GLU A 97 -0.41 -14.23 -5.82
CA GLU A 97 -1.53 -14.44 -6.74
C GLU A 97 -1.70 -15.93 -7.05
N GLY A 98 -0.60 -16.65 -7.31
CA GLY A 98 -0.61 -18.10 -7.52
C GLY A 98 -1.01 -18.93 -6.29
N VAL A 99 -0.71 -18.47 -5.07
CA VAL A 99 -1.18 -19.11 -3.82
C VAL A 99 -2.69 -18.93 -3.66
N ILE A 100 -3.22 -17.72 -3.92
CA ILE A 100 -4.66 -17.46 -3.87
C ILE A 100 -5.41 -18.33 -4.87
N SER A 101 -4.85 -18.48 -6.07
CA SER A 101 -5.46 -19.31 -7.13
C SER A 101 -5.22 -20.81 -6.94
N GLY A 102 -4.58 -21.25 -5.86
CA GLY A 102 -4.26 -22.66 -5.59
C GLY A 102 -3.19 -23.29 -6.49
N ARG A 103 -2.50 -22.51 -7.33
CA ARG A 103 -1.46 -22.99 -8.28
C ARG A 103 -0.08 -23.12 -7.63
N ILE A 104 0.12 -22.49 -6.48
CA ILE A 104 1.41 -22.45 -5.79
C ILE A 104 1.22 -22.92 -4.35
N ASN A 105 2.13 -23.79 -3.90
CA ASN A 105 2.15 -24.26 -2.52
C ASN A 105 2.48 -23.11 -1.55
N LYS A 106 1.64 -22.96 -0.52
CA LYS A 106 1.80 -21.92 0.51
C LYS A 106 3.13 -22.01 1.27
N GLY A 107 3.65 -23.22 1.50
CA GLY A 107 4.95 -23.46 2.12
C GLY A 107 6.11 -22.88 1.31
N LEU A 108 6.11 -23.11 -0.02
CA LEU A 108 7.12 -22.52 -0.92
C LEU A 108 7.08 -20.99 -0.93
N TYR A 109 5.88 -20.41 -0.94
CA TYR A 109 5.71 -18.96 -0.82
C TYR A 109 6.25 -18.41 0.52
N ASN A 110 6.00 -19.12 1.62
CA ASN A 110 6.49 -18.72 2.93
C ASN A 110 8.03 -18.76 3.00
N THR A 111 8.66 -19.81 2.46
CA THR A 111 10.12 -19.92 2.37
C THR A 111 10.70 -18.78 1.53
N PHE A 112 10.09 -18.48 0.37
CA PHE A 112 10.48 -17.34 -0.45
C PHE A 112 10.40 -16.01 0.33
N CYS A 113 9.31 -15.81 1.09
CA CYS A 113 9.13 -14.61 1.91
C CYS A 113 10.19 -14.48 3.00
N ALA A 114 10.54 -15.58 3.68
CA ALA A 114 11.59 -15.59 4.70
C ALA A 114 12.95 -15.21 4.10
N ASN A 115 13.33 -15.83 2.98
CA ASN A 115 14.58 -15.55 2.27
C ASN A 115 14.64 -14.09 1.77
N LEU A 116 13.54 -13.57 1.24
CA LEU A 116 13.48 -12.17 0.79
C LEU A 116 13.65 -11.20 1.97
N LYS A 117 13.05 -11.51 3.13
CA LYS A 117 13.22 -10.70 4.35
C LYS A 117 14.69 -10.64 4.78
N GLN A 118 15.37 -11.79 4.82
CA GLN A 118 16.80 -11.85 5.15
C GLN A 118 17.64 -11.01 4.18
N LYS A 119 17.41 -11.14 2.86
CA LYS A 119 18.11 -10.34 1.84
C LYS A 119 17.90 -8.83 2.03
N ILE A 120 16.69 -8.41 2.40
CA ILE A 120 16.38 -7.00 2.69
C ILE A 120 17.17 -6.52 3.91
N ASP A 121 17.18 -7.30 4.99
CA ASP A 121 17.85 -6.93 6.24
C ASP A 121 19.37 -6.82 6.05
N GLU A 122 19.97 -7.74 5.29
CA GLU A 122 21.39 -7.67 4.90
C GLU A 122 21.71 -6.42 4.07
N LYS A 123 20.90 -6.10 3.06
CA LYS A 123 21.11 -4.90 2.22
C LYS A 123 20.95 -3.62 3.02
N LYS A 124 20.00 -3.55 3.96
CA LYS A 124 19.87 -2.44 4.90
C LYS A 124 21.11 -2.29 5.78
N LYS A 125 21.60 -3.38 6.37
CA LYS A 125 22.81 -3.38 7.22
C LYS A 125 24.04 -2.90 6.44
N ARG A 126 24.26 -3.40 5.23
CA ARG A 126 25.38 -2.94 4.37
C ARG A 126 25.27 -1.45 4.04
N CYS A 127 24.07 -0.98 3.71
CA CYS A 127 23.85 0.42 3.39
C CYS A 127 24.11 1.35 4.59
N LEU A 128 23.74 0.93 5.80
CA LEU A 128 24.05 1.66 7.03
C LEU A 128 25.55 1.71 7.30
N LEU A 129 26.26 0.58 7.12
CA LEU A 129 27.72 0.52 7.27
C LEU A 129 28.45 1.45 6.28
N GLN A 130 27.99 1.50 5.02
CA GLN A 130 28.55 2.42 4.01
C GLN A 130 28.33 3.89 4.38
N LEU A 131 27.15 4.23 4.90
CA LEU A 131 26.89 5.58 5.39
C LEU A 131 27.78 5.93 6.57
N TYR A 132 27.90 5.03 7.55
CA TYR A 132 28.74 5.25 8.74
C TYR A 132 30.21 5.49 8.37
N ARG A 133 30.78 4.70 7.45
CA ARG A 133 32.15 4.92 6.94
C ARG A 133 32.31 6.29 6.31
N LYS A 134 31.38 6.69 5.45
CA LYS A 134 31.39 7.99 4.76
C LYS A 134 31.26 9.19 5.70
N PHE A 135 30.70 9.02 6.90
CA PHE A 135 30.56 10.10 7.89
C PHE A 135 31.77 10.23 8.82
N ASN A 136 32.66 9.23 8.87
CA ASN A 136 33.84 9.21 9.73
C ASN A 136 35.17 9.35 8.95
N GLU A 137 35.09 9.64 7.65
CA GLU A 137 36.18 10.08 6.78
C GLU A 137 36.06 11.60 6.59
#